data_AF-A0A2G5B3X7-F1
#
_entry.id   AF-A0A2G5B3X7-F1
#
_cell.length_a   1.000
_cell.length_b   1.000
_cell.length_c   1.000
_cell.angle_alpha   90.00
_cell.angle_beta   90.00
_cell.angle_gamma   90.00
#
_symmetry.space_group_name_H-M   'P 1'
#
loop_
_entity.id
_entity.type
_entity.pdbx_description
1 polymer ?
#
loop_
_entity_poly.entity_id
_entity_poly.type
_entity_poly.pdbx_seq_one_letter_code
_entity_poly.pdbx_strand_id
1 'polypeptide(L)'
;EQLPDFGKLTQEKADYVAEKLTEVKIKGLSPIDQARLLSIVGSISASQIKDQPLDSMGIRYLIKLQLLELENKHARAAAKLPYRELNWALHSNSQAILLQLCLQRHASSGLTWESARQMGICIWL
;
A
#
# COMPACT_ATOMS: atom_id res chain seq x y z
N GLU A 1 22.32 6.29 18.49
CA GLU A 1 21.82 4.91 18.70
C GLU A 1 21.62 4.26 17.34
N GLN A 2 22.43 3.25 17.02
CA GLN A 2 22.17 2.41 15.84
C GLN A 2 21.03 1.48 16.24
N LEU A 3 19.86 1.64 15.60
CA LEU A 3 18.78 0.66 15.69
C LEU A 3 19.36 -0.72 15.36
N PRO A 4 18.95 -1.78 16.07
CA PRO A 4 19.36 -3.14 15.73
C PRO A 4 19.19 -3.37 14.23
N ASP A 5 20.17 -4.01 13.58
CA ASP A 5 20.03 -4.49 12.20
C ASP A 5 19.02 -5.63 12.20
N PHE A 6 17.74 -5.27 12.29
CA PHE A 6 16.62 -6.14 11.97
C PHE A 6 16.77 -6.42 10.48
N GLY A 7 17.56 -7.44 10.14
CA GLY A 7 18.07 -7.66 8.80
C GLY A 7 16.98 -7.42 7.75
N LYS A 8 17.34 -6.67 6.69
CA LYS A 8 16.41 -6.15 5.67
C LYS A 8 15.26 -7.13 5.39
N LEU A 9 14.03 -6.64 5.51
CA LEU A 9 12.84 -7.38 5.11
C LEU A 9 12.90 -7.58 3.60
N THR A 10 13.35 -8.75 3.15
CA THR A 10 13.37 -9.12 1.73
C THR A 10 11.96 -9.45 1.24
N GLN A 11 11.76 -9.47 -0.08
CA GLN A 11 10.48 -9.82 -0.69
C GLN A 11 9.97 -11.18 -0.18
N GLU A 12 10.82 -12.23 -0.19
CA GLU A 12 10.47 -13.55 0.35
C GLU A 12 10.04 -13.50 1.82
N LYS A 13 10.72 -12.72 2.66
CA LYS A 13 10.34 -12.58 4.08
C LYS A 13 9.03 -11.81 4.22
N ALA A 14 8.80 -10.79 3.40
CA ALA A 14 7.55 -10.03 3.41
C ALA A 14 6.37 -10.91 2.96
N ASP A 15 6.56 -11.71 1.91
CA ASP A 15 5.55 -12.67 1.43
C ASP A 15 5.23 -13.73 2.48
N TYR A 16 6.26 -14.30 3.10
CA TYR A 16 6.09 -15.24 4.21
C TYR A 16 5.31 -14.62 5.38
N VAL A 17 5.65 -13.40 5.78
CA VAL A 17 4.93 -12.70 6.86
C VAL A 17 3.49 -12.41 6.45
N ALA A 18 3.24 -11.98 5.21
CA ALA A 18 1.89 -11.73 4.69
C ALA A 18 1.04 -13.00 4.71
N GLU A 19 1.60 -14.15 4.30
CA GLU A 19 0.93 -15.46 4.38
C GLU A 19 0.65 -15.84 5.85
N LYS A 20 1.62 -15.72 6.76
CA LYS A 20 1.38 -16.05 8.17
C LYS A 20 0.35 -15.14 8.83
N LEU A 21 0.25 -13.88 8.40
CA LEU A 21 -0.76 -12.95 8.88
C LEU A 21 -2.18 -13.30 8.41
N THR A 22 -2.36 -14.11 7.36
CA THR A 22 -3.69 -14.61 6.98
C THR A 22 -4.04 -15.92 7.69
N GLU A 23 -3.05 -16.75 7.99
CA GLU A 23 -3.24 -18.06 8.64
C GLU A 23 -3.38 -17.98 10.17
N VAL A 24 -2.60 -17.12 10.83
CA VAL A 24 -2.46 -17.11 12.29
C VAL A 24 -3.03 -15.82 12.87
N LYS A 25 -4.04 -15.95 13.74
CA LYS A 25 -4.52 -14.81 14.53
C LYS A 25 -3.50 -14.45 15.62
N ILE A 26 -2.94 -13.24 15.55
CA ILE A 26 -1.95 -12.78 16.53
C ILE A 26 -2.68 -12.45 17.85
N LYS A 27 -2.24 -13.07 18.95
CA LYS A 27 -2.77 -12.76 20.29
C LYS A 27 -2.48 -11.30 20.63
N GLY A 28 -3.51 -10.57 21.06
CA GLY A 28 -3.39 -9.15 21.42
C GLY A 28 -3.57 -8.17 20.25
N LEU A 29 -3.76 -8.66 19.03
CA LEU A 29 -4.04 -7.82 17.86
C LEU A 29 -5.52 -7.91 17.47
N SER A 30 -6.16 -6.76 17.23
CA SER A 30 -7.53 -6.75 16.72
C SER A 30 -7.54 -7.24 15.25
N PRO A 31 -8.65 -7.80 14.75
CA PRO A 31 -8.75 -8.20 13.33
C PRO A 31 -8.46 -7.05 12.36
N ILE A 32 -8.86 -5.83 12.73
CA ILE A 32 -8.62 -4.62 11.92
C ILE A 32 -7.13 -4.28 11.89
N ASP A 33 -6.45 -4.33 13.04
CA ASP A 33 -5.01 -4.03 13.10
C ASP A 33 -4.17 -5.11 12.42
N GLN A 34 -4.62 -6.37 12.46
CA GLN A 34 -4.01 -7.45 11.71
C GLN A 34 -4.17 -7.24 10.19
N ALA A 35 -5.34 -6.80 9.73
CA ALA A 35 -5.56 -6.45 8.32
C ALA A 35 -4.75 -5.21 7.88
N ARG A 36 -4.59 -4.22 8.76
CA ARG A 36 -3.71 -3.07 8.52
C ARG A 36 -2.25 -3.50 8.40
N LEU A 37 -1.78 -4.36 9.30
CA LEU A 37 -0.43 -4.91 9.26
C LEU A 37 -0.19 -5.69 7.96
N LEU A 38 -1.15 -6.52 7.56
CA LEU A 38 -1.11 -7.24 6.29
C LEU A 38 -1.00 -6.28 5.09
N SER A 39 -1.77 -5.18 5.07
CA SER A 39 -1.62 -4.15 4.03
C SER A 39 -0.23 -3.54 4.00
N ILE A 40 0.33 -3.17 5.16
CA ILE A 40 1.67 -2.59 5.25
C ILE A 40 2.72 -3.56 4.70
N VAL A 41 2.70 -4.82 5.15
CA VAL A 41 3.66 -5.83 4.71
C VAL A 41 3.50 -6.13 3.22
N GLY A 42 2.27 -6.26 2.73
CA GLY A 42 1.98 -6.50 1.31
C GLY A 42 2.44 -5.35 0.40
N SER A 43 2.27 -4.09 0.84
CA SER A 43 2.84 -2.92 0.15
C SER A 43 4.36 -3.00 0.04
N ILE A 44 5.03 -3.42 1.11
CA ILE A 44 6.48 -3.53 1.12
C ILE A 44 6.93 -4.68 0.21
N SER A 45 6.22 -5.81 0.19
CA SER A 45 6.52 -6.88 -0.78
C SER A 45 6.36 -6.38 -2.22
N ALA A 46 5.23 -5.75 -2.54
CA ALA A 46 4.97 -5.19 -3.87
C ALA A 46 6.00 -4.13 -4.30
N SER A 47 6.67 -3.47 -3.35
CA SER A 47 7.74 -2.51 -3.63
C SER A 47 9.07 -3.11 -4.02
N GLN A 48 9.27 -4.41 -3.77
CA GLN A 48 10.54 -5.10 -3.97
C GLN A 48 10.57 -5.98 -5.23
N ILE A 49 9.64 -5.75 -6.17
CA ILE A 49 9.63 -6.42 -7.47
C ILE A 49 10.99 -6.20 -8.16
N LYS A 50 11.71 -7.29 -8.43
CA LYS A 50 13.14 -7.30 -8.81
C LYS A 50 13.53 -6.34 -9.93
N ASP A 51 12.68 -6.18 -10.94
CA ASP A 51 13.02 -5.40 -12.13
C ASP A 51 12.65 -3.92 -12.02
N GLN A 52 11.74 -3.59 -11.09
CA GLN A 52 11.10 -2.27 -11.00
C GLN A 52 10.67 -1.97 -9.56
N PRO A 53 11.63 -1.75 -8.62
CA PRO A 53 11.31 -1.46 -7.24
C PRO A 53 10.68 -0.07 -7.09
N LEU A 54 9.76 0.07 -6.14
CA LEU A 54 9.24 1.37 -5.75
C LEU A 54 10.27 2.08 -4.88
N ASP A 55 10.41 3.39 -5.10
CA ASP A 55 11.14 4.24 -4.18
C ASP A 55 10.38 4.48 -2.86
N SER A 56 11.08 5.08 -1.91
CA SER A 56 10.52 5.33 -0.57
C SER A 56 9.25 6.19 -0.58
N MET A 57 9.08 7.08 -1.54
CA MET A 57 7.90 7.94 -1.64
C MET A 57 6.70 7.15 -2.19
N GLY A 58 6.93 6.33 -3.21
CA GLY A 58 5.92 5.44 -3.76
C GLY A 58 5.45 4.41 -2.74
N ILE A 59 6.36 3.83 -1.96
CA ILE A 59 6.01 2.90 -0.88
C ILE A 59 5.07 3.57 0.13
N ARG A 60 5.41 4.78 0.57
CA ARG A 60 4.61 5.53 1.55
C ARG A 60 3.20 5.81 1.02
N TYR A 61 3.09 6.23 -0.24
CA TYR A 61 1.80 6.43 -0.89
C TYR A 61 1.00 5.11 -0.96
N LEU A 62 1.62 4.02 -1.41
CA LEU A 62 0.94 2.73 -1.59
C LEU A 62 0.39 2.18 -0.27
N ILE A 63 1.18 2.26 0.82
CA ILE A 63 0.75 1.87 2.17
C ILE A 63 -0.51 2.65 2.55
N LYS A 64 -0.52 3.96 2.32
CA LYS A 64 -1.63 4.82 2.72
C LYS A 64 -2.87 4.61 1.89
N LEU A 65 -2.69 4.38 0.59
CA LEU A 65 -3.78 4.01 -0.28
C LEU A 65 -4.46 2.73 0.21
N GLN A 66 -3.68 1.68 0.52
CA GLN A 66 -4.23 0.42 1.02
C GLN A 66 -4.93 0.54 2.38
N LEU A 67 -4.34 1.31 3.30
CA LEU A 67 -4.96 1.55 4.60
C LEU A 67 -6.28 2.30 4.45
N LEU A 68 -6.33 3.31 3.57
CA LEU A 68 -7.56 4.04 3.28
C LEU A 68 -8.62 3.13 2.63
N GLU A 69 -8.23 2.28 1.68
CA GLU A 69 -9.13 1.29 1.08
C GLU A 69 -9.73 0.35 2.14
N LEU A 70 -8.91 -0.11 3.10
CA LEU A 70 -9.35 -0.95 4.20
C LEU A 70 -10.32 -0.23 5.14
N GLU A 71 -10.07 1.05 5.42
CA GLU A 71 -10.94 1.90 6.23
C GLU A 71 -12.26 2.16 5.52
N ASN A 72 -12.22 2.45 4.22
CA ASN A 72 -13.40 2.71 3.39
C ASN A 72 -14.33 1.50 3.27
N LYS A 73 -13.81 0.26 3.34
CA LYS A 73 -14.63 -0.96 3.39
C LYS A 73 -15.59 -1.00 4.58
N HIS A 74 -15.26 -0.31 5.67
CA HIS A 74 -16.04 -0.32 6.91
C HIS A 74 -16.69 1.05 7.21
N ALA A 75 -16.41 2.06 6.39
CA ALA A 75 -16.91 3.41 6.58
C ALA A 75 -18.28 3.62 5.89
N ARG A 76 -19.13 4.47 6.49
CA ARG A 76 -20.41 4.88 5.86
C ARG A 76 -20.22 5.83 4.68
N ALA A 77 -19.06 6.47 4.58
CA ALA A 77 -18.70 7.38 3.52
C ALA A 77 -17.24 7.16 3.12
N ALA A 78 -16.95 7.18 1.82
CA ALA A 78 -15.60 6.99 1.30
C ALA A 78 -14.73 8.21 1.63
N ALA A 79 -13.75 8.02 2.50
CA ALA A 79 -12.69 8.98 2.73
C ALA A 79 -11.73 9.02 1.51
N LYS A 80 -11.09 10.16 1.32
CA LYS A 80 -10.11 10.40 0.25
C LYS A 80 -8.72 10.54 0.86
N LEU A 81 -7.69 10.28 0.05
CA LEU A 81 -6.32 10.52 0.49
C LEU A 81 -6.10 12.02 0.78
N PRO A 82 -5.50 12.37 1.93
CA PRO A 82 -5.08 13.73 2.19
C PRO A 82 -4.05 14.19 1.14
N TYR A 83 -4.06 15.49 0.81
CA TYR A 83 -3.14 16.06 -0.17
C TYR A 83 -1.66 15.77 0.12
N ARG A 84 -1.28 15.71 1.40
CA ARG A 84 0.07 15.31 1.83
C ARG A 84 0.47 13.93 1.31
N GLU A 85 -0.44 12.96 1.37
CA GLU A 85 -0.15 11.59 0.94
C GLU A 85 -0.05 11.51 -0.59
N LEU A 86 -0.85 12.34 -1.30
CA LEU A 86 -0.77 12.48 -2.75
C LEU A 86 0.56 13.08 -3.20
N ASN A 87 1.12 14.03 -2.44
CA ASN A 87 2.44 14.59 -2.71
C ASN A 87 3.56 13.53 -2.68
N TRP A 88 3.39 12.42 -1.95
CA TRP A 88 4.38 11.34 -2.01
C TRP A 88 4.36 10.64 -3.37
N ALA A 89 3.20 10.43 -4.00
CA ALA A 89 3.16 9.93 -5.37
C ALA A 89 3.72 10.94 -6.37
N LEU A 90 3.46 12.25 -6.16
CA LEU A 90 4.02 13.32 -7.00
C LEU A 90 5.55 13.39 -6.97
N HIS A 91 6.16 13.14 -5.80
CA HIS A 91 7.61 13.16 -5.62
C HIS A 91 8.28 11.78 -5.79
N SER A 92 7.54 10.77 -6.22
CA SER A 92 8.11 9.46 -6.51
C SER A 92 8.74 9.45 -7.91
N ASN A 93 9.92 8.86 -8.04
CA ASN A 93 10.54 8.51 -9.32
C ASN A 93 9.98 7.20 -9.90
N SER A 94 9.12 6.50 -9.16
CA SER A 94 8.50 5.22 -9.54
C SER A 94 7.03 5.39 -9.99
N GLN A 95 6.62 6.57 -10.46
CA GLN A 95 5.24 6.90 -10.86
C GLN A 95 4.63 5.93 -11.88
N ALA A 96 5.41 5.45 -12.85
CA ALA A 96 4.92 4.51 -13.85
C ALA A 96 4.46 3.19 -13.20
N ILE A 97 5.25 2.64 -12.27
CA ILE A 97 4.95 1.41 -11.55
C ILE A 97 3.81 1.66 -10.56
N LEU A 98 3.80 2.81 -9.89
CA LEU A 98 2.70 3.22 -9.02
C LEU A 98 1.37 3.25 -9.75
N LEU A 99 1.34 3.83 -10.95
CA LEU A 99 0.15 3.85 -11.79
C LEU A 99 -0.27 2.43 -12.17
N GLN A 100 0.67 1.58 -12.59
CA GLN A 100 0.38 0.18 -12.90
C GLN A 100 -0.26 -0.55 -11.72
N LEU A 101 0.28 -0.39 -10.50
CA LEU A 101 -0.27 -0.97 -9.28
C LEU A 101 -1.67 -0.41 -8.97
N CYS A 102 -1.92 0.88 -9.19
CA CYS A 102 -3.25 1.48 -9.05
C CYS A 102 -4.25 0.90 -10.06
N LEU A 103 -3.84 0.70 -11.32
CA LEU A 103 -4.67 0.11 -12.36
C LEU A 103 -4.99 -1.36 -12.08
N GLN A 104 -3.99 -2.14 -11.65
CA GLN A 104 -4.17 -3.57 -11.30
C GLN A 104 -5.21 -3.78 -10.20
N ARG A 105 -5.32 -2.86 -9.24
CA ARG A 105 -6.37 -2.89 -8.19
C ARG A 105 -7.79 -2.81 -8.73
N HIS A 106 -7.96 -2.22 -9.91
CA HIS A 106 -9.24 -2.05 -10.59
C HIS A 106 -9.35 -2.89 -11.87
N ALA A 107 -8.51 -3.93 -12.03
CA ALA A 107 -8.47 -4.72 -13.25
C ALA A 107 -9.80 -5.41 -13.59
N SER A 108 -10.58 -5.82 -12.58
CA SER A 108 -11.86 -6.51 -12.77
C SER A 108 -13.06 -5.58 -12.98
N SER A 109 -13.06 -4.40 -12.32
CA SER A 109 -14.17 -3.44 -12.37
C SER A 109 -13.96 -2.29 -13.34
N GLY A 110 -12.74 -2.14 -13.87
CA GLY A 110 -12.31 -0.98 -14.64
C GLY A 110 -12.02 0.23 -13.74
N LEU A 111 -11.07 1.06 -14.17
CA LEU A 111 -10.80 2.32 -13.48
C LEU A 111 -11.91 3.33 -13.80
N THR A 112 -12.69 3.70 -12.79
CA THR A 112 -13.64 4.82 -12.91
C THR A 112 -12.97 6.15 -12.58
N TRP A 113 -13.54 7.26 -13.07
CA TRP A 113 -13.08 8.60 -12.69
C TRP A 113 -13.22 8.89 -11.20
N GLU A 114 -14.20 8.28 -10.54
CA GLU A 114 -14.36 8.40 -9.10
C GLU A 114 -13.19 7.74 -8.36
N SER A 115 -12.85 6.49 -8.73
CA SER A 115 -11.71 5.77 -8.16
C SER A 115 -10.39 6.48 -8.46
N ALA A 116 -10.20 7.00 -9.69
CA ALA A 116 -9.03 7.77 -10.06
C ALA A 116 -8.85 9.04 -9.20
N ARG A 117 -9.95 9.75 -8.92
CA ARG A 117 -9.94 10.93 -8.02
C ARG A 117 -9.72 10.55 -6.56
N GLN A 118 -10.24 9.41 -6.10
CA GLN A 118 -10.02 8.93 -4.73
C GLN A 118 -8.55 8.57 -4.48
N MET A 119 -7.90 7.95 -5.47
CA MET A 119 -6.45 7.69 -5.49
C MET A 119 -5.61 8.95 -5.76
N GLY A 120 -6.25 10.03 -6.22
CA GLY A 120 -5.56 11.27 -6.58
C GLY A 120 -4.64 11.14 -7.80
N ILE A 121 -4.87 10.15 -8.68
CA ILE A 121 -4.07 9.93 -9.90
C ILE A 121 -3.95 11.23 -10.72
N CYS A 122 -5.06 11.97 -10.84
CA CYS A 122 -5.10 13.23 -11.58
C CYS A 122 -4.30 14.39 -10.95
N ILE A 123 -3.73 14.19 -9.76
CA ILE A 123 -2.93 15.21 -9.04
C ILE A 123 -1.44 14.96 -9.23
N TRP A 124 -1.02 13.71 -9.41
CA TRP A 124 0.39 13.34 -9.50
C TRP A 124 0.83 12.80 -10.88
N LEU A 125 -0.10 12.65 -11.83
CA LEU A 125 0.17 12.52 -13.27
C LEU A 125 -0.18 13.81 -14.00
#